data_AF-A0A660V1H6-F1
#
_entry.id   AF-A0A660V1H6-F1
#
_cell.length_a   1.000
_cell.length_b   1.000
_cell.length_c   1.000
_cell.angle_alpha   90.00
_cell.angle_beta   90.00
_cell.angle_gamma   90.00
#
_symmetry.space_group_name_H-M   'P 1'
#
loop_
_entity.id
_entity.type
_entity.pdbx_description
1 polymer ?
#
loop_
_entity_poly.entity_id
_entity_poly.type
_entity_poly.pdbx_seq_one_letter_code
_entity_poly.pdbx_strand_id
1 'polypeptide(L)'
;MNTDQSPPGERKMTSIFERFLSLWVVLCIIVGILLGKAAPGIARYLDSLAISVNGAPVVSIPIAICLFFMMYPIMVKIDFGEVIKAGKSGKPVFLTLFINWAIKPFTMYAIATFFLGTLFYNFIGPDAVDLVKMPFGLDLPVGASHGAGTVVLVDGIKMLEVPLWRSYLAGCILLGVAPCTAMVLVWGFLSKGNDGLTLVMVAINSLTMLVLYGVLGGVLLGVGRLPVPWQALLLSIGIYVALPLVAGYFSRKWIIATNGEAWFKEKFLHVLTPVTIIALLITLVLLFSFKGEVIVSNPLTILWIAIPLFIQTILIFSLGYGLARLLKLRYEDAAPAAMIGASNHFEVAIATSTMLFGLSSGAALATVVGVLIEVPLMLMLVKICLDTQGWFSNAR
;
A
#
# COMPACT_ATOMS: atom_id res chain seq x y z
N MET A 1 -26.65 25.91 -30.27
CA MET A 1 -25.22 25.71 -30.55
C MET A 1 -24.44 26.67 -29.66
N ASN A 2 -23.86 26.18 -28.56
CA ASN A 2 -22.79 26.89 -27.85
C ASN A 2 -21.71 25.83 -27.58
N THR A 3 -20.89 25.65 -28.61
CA THR A 3 -19.62 24.93 -28.55
C THR A 3 -18.58 25.89 -28.02
N ASP A 4 -18.33 25.83 -26.73
CA ASP A 4 -17.11 26.38 -26.15
C ASP A 4 -16.53 25.33 -25.19
N GLN A 5 -16.13 24.21 -25.80
CA GLN A 5 -15.22 23.27 -25.16
C GLN A 5 -13.83 23.72 -25.56
N SER A 6 -13.16 24.41 -24.63
CA SER A 6 -11.74 24.70 -24.69
C SER A 6 -11.00 23.39 -25.02
N PRO A 7 -10.00 23.41 -25.93
CA PRO A 7 -9.19 22.23 -26.18
C PRO A 7 -8.58 21.75 -24.85
N PRO A 8 -8.47 20.44 -24.59
CA PRO A 8 -7.87 19.96 -23.36
C PRO A 8 -6.43 20.48 -23.31
N GLY A 9 -6.19 21.47 -22.44
CA GLY A 9 -4.87 22.07 -22.27
C GLY A 9 -3.84 20.96 -22.02
N GLU A 10 -2.67 21.10 -22.62
CA GLU A 10 -1.55 20.17 -22.43
C GLU A 10 -1.40 19.88 -20.92
N ARG A 11 -1.78 18.67 -20.50
CA ARG A 11 -1.56 18.18 -19.15
C ARG A 11 -0.04 18.11 -18.93
N LYS A 12 0.57 19.15 -18.39
CA LYS A 12 2.00 19.19 -18.05
C LYS A 12 2.18 18.80 -16.59
N MET A 13 2.97 17.76 -16.35
CA MET A 13 3.58 17.53 -15.03
C MET A 13 4.50 18.72 -14.77
N THR A 14 4.08 19.60 -13.88
CA THR A 14 4.76 20.87 -13.63
C THR A 14 6.02 20.68 -12.77
N SER A 15 6.14 19.55 -12.08
CA SER A 15 7.28 19.22 -11.24
C SER A 15 8.23 18.23 -11.92
N ILE A 16 9.51 18.60 -11.99
CA ILE A 16 10.62 17.72 -12.40
C ILE A 16 10.56 16.37 -11.66
N PHE A 17 10.12 16.42 -10.40
CA PHE A 17 9.99 15.24 -9.57
C PHE A 17 9.02 14.21 -10.15
N GLU A 18 7.82 14.63 -10.52
CA GLU A 18 6.79 13.72 -11.04
C GLU A 18 7.32 13.02 -12.30
N ARG A 19 8.04 13.76 -13.16
CA ARG A 19 8.59 13.25 -14.42
C ARG A 19 9.64 12.17 -14.21
N PHE A 20 10.43 12.27 -13.14
CA PHE A 20 11.52 11.34 -12.82
C PHE A 20 11.23 10.45 -11.61
N LEU A 21 9.97 10.35 -11.18
CA LEU A 21 9.58 9.61 -9.97
C LEU A 21 10.11 8.17 -9.97
N SER A 22 10.01 7.46 -11.10
CA SER A 22 10.55 6.11 -11.24
C SER A 22 12.06 6.04 -11.01
N LEU A 23 12.81 7.02 -11.52
CA LEU A 23 14.25 7.12 -11.32
C LEU A 23 14.60 7.46 -9.87
N TRP A 24 13.84 8.35 -9.23
CA TRP A 24 14.00 8.65 -7.79
C TRP A 24 13.72 7.44 -6.92
N VAL A 25 12.68 6.66 -7.23
CA VAL A 25 12.38 5.41 -6.50
C VAL A 25 13.51 4.41 -6.64
N VAL A 26 14.00 4.17 -7.87
CA VAL A 26 15.15 3.28 -8.12
C VAL A 26 16.39 3.77 -7.36
N LEU A 27 16.66 5.07 -7.37
CA LEU A 27 17.76 5.66 -6.62
C LEU A 27 17.59 5.43 -5.11
N CYS A 28 16.39 5.61 -4.56
CA CYS A 28 16.11 5.38 -3.14
C CYS A 28 16.26 3.91 -2.75
N ILE A 29 15.88 2.98 -3.63
CA ILE A 29 16.09 1.55 -3.44
C ILE A 29 17.59 1.25 -3.38
N ILE A 30 18.36 1.73 -4.35
CA ILE A 30 19.82 1.53 -4.41
C ILE A 30 20.49 2.13 -3.17
N VAL A 31 20.19 3.40 -2.85
CA VAL A 31 20.73 4.10 -1.69
C VAL A 31 20.33 3.39 -0.40
N GLY A 32 19.06 2.97 -0.26
CA GLY A 32 18.59 2.21 0.89
C GLY A 32 19.36 0.90 1.06
N ILE A 33 19.44 0.06 0.02
CA ILE A 33 20.17 -1.21 0.06
C ILE A 33 21.65 -1.00 0.40
N LEU A 34 22.30 -0.01 -0.22
CA LEU A 34 23.70 0.32 0.05
C LEU A 34 23.91 0.82 1.49
N LEU A 35 23.02 1.67 2.01
CA LEU A 35 23.08 2.17 3.38
C LEU A 35 22.87 1.05 4.39
N GLY A 36 21.92 0.14 4.13
CA GLY A 36 21.69 -1.06 4.93
C GLY A 36 22.92 -1.97 5.02
N LYS A 37 23.65 -2.12 3.91
CA LYS A 37 24.87 -2.93 3.83
C LYS A 37 26.10 -2.23 4.42
N ALA A 38 26.29 -0.95 4.14
CA ALA A 38 27.50 -0.20 4.52
C ALA A 38 27.46 0.34 5.94
N ALA A 39 26.28 0.64 6.48
CA ALA A 39 26.09 1.22 7.80
C ALA A 39 24.95 0.53 8.59
N PRO A 40 25.05 -0.80 8.86
CA PRO A 40 24.02 -1.54 9.60
C PRO A 40 23.77 -0.98 11.01
N GLY A 41 24.73 -0.26 11.61
CA GLY A 41 24.54 0.43 12.89
C GLY A 41 23.51 1.56 12.85
N ILE A 42 23.39 2.29 11.73
CA ILE A 42 22.37 3.34 11.57
C ILE A 42 20.99 2.71 11.50
N ALA A 43 20.85 1.62 10.75
CA ALA A 43 19.61 0.85 10.68
C ALA A 43 19.15 0.38 12.07
N ARG A 44 20.07 -0.20 12.86
CA ARG A 44 19.77 -0.63 14.24
C ARG A 44 19.43 0.52 15.18
N TYR A 45 20.06 1.69 15.02
CA TYR A 45 19.72 2.88 15.80
C TYR A 45 18.33 3.42 15.47
N LEU A 46 17.96 3.45 14.18
CA LEU A 46 16.62 3.90 13.77
C LEU A 46 15.51 2.92 14.19
N ASP A 47 15.83 1.62 14.28
CA ASP A 47 14.95 0.61 14.84
C ASP A 47 14.84 0.72 16.36
N SER A 48 15.91 1.13 17.07
CA SER A 48 15.85 1.38 18.51
C SER A 48 15.02 2.62 18.90
N LEU A 49 14.84 3.56 17.96
CA LEU A 49 13.86 4.65 18.06
C LEU A 49 12.43 4.15 17.84
N ALA A 50 12.03 3.11 18.57
CA ALA A 50 10.69 2.54 18.54
C ALA A 50 9.96 2.76 19.86
N ILE A 51 8.65 2.98 19.77
CA ILE A 51 7.76 2.95 20.92
C ILE A 51 7.56 1.49 21.30
N SER A 52 8.00 1.12 22.49
CA SER A 52 7.80 -0.22 23.05
C SER A 52 6.53 -0.28 23.89
N VAL A 53 5.75 -1.33 23.70
CA VAL A 53 4.59 -1.66 24.56
C VAL A 53 4.84 -3.06 25.12
N ASN A 54 4.77 -3.21 26.43
CA ASN A 54 5.06 -4.47 27.14
C ASN A 54 6.45 -5.05 26.83
N GLY A 55 7.47 -4.21 26.68
CA GLY A 55 8.85 -4.64 26.44
C GLY A 55 9.19 -5.03 25.00
N ALA A 56 8.24 -4.98 24.06
CA ALA A 56 8.48 -5.23 22.64
C ALA A 56 8.35 -3.93 21.80
N PRO A 57 9.31 -3.61 20.91
CA PRO A 57 9.21 -2.44 20.03
C PRO A 57 8.03 -2.62 19.07
N VAL A 58 7.15 -1.62 18.95
CA VAL A 58 5.89 -1.73 18.19
C VAL A 58 5.91 -0.85 16.96
N VAL A 59 6.22 0.44 17.16
CA VAL A 59 6.17 1.47 16.12
C VAL A 59 7.51 2.19 16.07
N SER A 60 8.22 2.12 14.94
CA SER A 60 9.38 2.98 14.70
C SER A 60 8.92 4.42 14.52
N ILE A 61 9.40 5.32 15.39
CA ILE A 61 9.01 6.72 15.39
C ILE A 61 9.38 7.41 14.07
N PRO A 62 10.61 7.24 13.51
CA PRO A 62 10.95 7.80 12.21
C PRO A 62 10.00 7.37 11.10
N ILE A 63 9.66 6.07 11.03
CA ILE A 63 8.74 5.55 10.02
C ILE A 63 7.35 6.15 10.23
N ALA A 64 6.86 6.21 11.47
CA ALA A 64 5.53 6.76 11.75
C ALA A 64 5.39 8.24 11.39
N ILE A 65 6.41 9.04 11.64
CA ILE A 65 6.46 10.44 11.23
C ILE A 65 6.40 10.54 9.70
N CYS A 66 7.21 9.76 8.99
CA CYS A 66 7.23 9.80 7.52
C CYS A 66 5.89 9.36 6.93
N LEU A 67 5.29 8.29 7.46
CA LEU A 67 3.98 7.80 7.05
C LEU A 67 2.88 8.83 7.32
N PHE A 68 2.92 9.51 8.47
CA PHE A 68 1.99 10.59 8.79
C PHE A 68 2.09 11.72 7.75
N PHE A 69 3.29 12.24 7.50
CA PHE A 69 3.51 13.32 6.53
C PHE A 69 3.30 12.90 5.08
N MET A 70 3.31 11.60 4.80
CA MET A 70 2.93 11.07 3.50
C MET A 70 1.40 11.07 3.32
N MET A 71 0.64 10.61 4.32
CA MET A 71 -0.82 10.53 4.19
C MET A 71 -1.53 11.87 4.43
N TYR A 72 -1.02 12.69 5.35
CA TYR A 72 -1.64 13.96 5.75
C TYR A 72 -1.94 14.90 4.56
N PRO A 73 -0.99 15.20 3.65
CA PRO A 73 -1.24 16.06 2.49
C PRO A 73 -2.38 15.59 1.57
N ILE A 74 -2.50 14.28 1.40
CA ILE A 74 -3.54 13.68 0.57
C ILE A 74 -4.90 13.90 1.24
N MET A 75 -4.98 13.66 2.54
CA MET A 75 -6.22 13.85 3.32
C MET A 75 -6.67 15.30 3.35
N VAL A 76 -5.72 16.25 3.40
CA VAL A 76 -6.02 17.69 3.27
C VAL A 76 -6.60 18.03 1.90
N LYS A 77 -6.13 17.38 0.83
CA LYS A 77 -6.62 17.62 -0.55
C LYS A 77 -8.05 17.10 -0.77
N ILE A 78 -8.54 16.19 0.07
CA ILE A 78 -9.88 15.61 -0.08
C ILE A 78 -10.95 16.66 0.24
N ASP A 79 -11.83 16.91 -0.74
CA ASP A 79 -13.07 17.66 -0.53
C ASP A 79 -14.22 16.70 -0.24
N PHE A 80 -14.62 16.61 1.03
CA PHE A 80 -15.72 15.75 1.46
C PHE A 80 -17.07 16.07 0.80
N GLY A 81 -17.28 17.32 0.35
CA GLY A 81 -18.48 17.68 -0.41
C GLY A 81 -18.50 17.03 -1.80
N GLU A 82 -17.35 17.00 -2.47
CA GLU A 82 -17.19 16.32 -3.76
C GLU A 82 -17.24 14.79 -3.62
N VAL A 83 -16.75 14.23 -2.51
CA VAL A 83 -16.89 12.79 -2.21
C VAL A 83 -18.36 12.37 -2.16
N ILE A 84 -19.22 13.14 -1.47
CA ILE A 84 -20.65 12.86 -1.36
C ILE A 84 -21.34 12.98 -2.72
N LYS A 85 -21.02 14.03 -3.49
CA LYS A 85 -21.59 14.21 -4.85
C LYS A 85 -21.17 13.08 -5.78
N ALA A 86 -19.92 12.67 -5.72
CA ALA A 86 -19.38 11.69 -6.64
C ALA A 86 -19.68 10.24 -6.25
N GLY A 87 -20.12 9.98 -5.02
CA GLY A 87 -20.86 8.75 -4.70
C GLY A 87 -22.11 8.53 -5.58
N LYS A 88 -22.63 9.59 -6.22
CA LYS A 88 -23.71 9.49 -7.23
C LYS A 88 -23.22 9.00 -8.60
N SER A 89 -21.91 8.99 -8.87
CA SER A 89 -21.30 8.37 -10.05
C SER A 89 -21.19 6.85 -9.85
N GLY A 90 -22.32 6.15 -9.98
CA GLY A 90 -22.47 4.80 -9.43
C GLY A 90 -21.58 3.72 -10.06
N LYS A 91 -21.53 3.61 -11.39
CA LYS A 91 -20.93 2.43 -12.04
C LYS A 91 -19.41 2.30 -11.85
N PRO A 92 -18.58 3.33 -12.10
CA PRO A 92 -17.13 3.19 -11.93
C PRO A 92 -16.75 2.99 -10.47
N VAL A 93 -17.36 3.76 -9.55
CA VAL A 93 -17.08 3.66 -8.11
C VAL A 93 -17.44 2.27 -7.58
N PHE A 94 -18.62 1.76 -7.93
CA PHE A 94 -19.05 0.41 -7.56
C PHE A 94 -18.09 -0.66 -8.08
N LEU A 95 -17.69 -0.57 -9.35
CA LEU A 95 -16.75 -1.53 -9.94
C LEU A 95 -15.43 -1.56 -9.16
N THR A 96 -14.85 -0.40 -8.89
CA THR A 96 -13.58 -0.31 -8.15
C THR A 96 -13.70 -0.86 -6.73
N LEU A 97 -14.77 -0.52 -6.00
CA LEU A 97 -15.00 -1.04 -4.64
C LEU A 97 -15.22 -2.55 -4.64
N PHE A 98 -15.97 -3.07 -5.60
CA PHE A 98 -16.19 -4.50 -5.74
C PHE A 98 -14.88 -5.24 -6.03
N ILE A 99 -14.06 -4.72 -6.96
CA ILE A 99 -12.74 -5.29 -7.24
C ILE A 99 -11.85 -5.24 -6.01
N ASN A 100 -11.77 -4.09 -5.33
CA ASN A 100 -10.88 -3.87 -4.18
C ASN A 100 -11.23 -4.72 -2.96
N TRP A 101 -12.52 -4.90 -2.68
CA TRP A 101 -12.95 -5.47 -1.41
C TRP A 101 -13.53 -6.89 -1.54
N ALA A 102 -14.13 -7.23 -2.68
CA ALA A 102 -14.76 -8.54 -2.89
C ALA A 102 -13.91 -9.51 -3.73
N ILE A 103 -13.02 -9.02 -4.59
CA ILE A 103 -12.20 -9.89 -5.46
C ILE A 103 -10.75 -9.91 -5.00
N LYS A 104 -10.09 -8.76 -5.00
CA LYS A 104 -8.64 -8.61 -4.80
C LYS A 104 -8.11 -9.32 -3.56
N PRO A 105 -8.71 -9.20 -2.37
CA PRO A 105 -8.17 -9.82 -1.16
C PRO A 105 -8.18 -11.36 -1.23
N PHE A 106 -9.27 -11.92 -1.79
CA PHE A 106 -9.48 -13.35 -1.89
C PHE A 106 -8.63 -13.98 -3.00
N THR A 107 -8.52 -13.32 -4.16
CA THR A 107 -7.64 -13.81 -5.22
C THR A 107 -6.17 -13.68 -4.82
N MET A 108 -5.79 -12.62 -4.08
CA MET A 108 -4.45 -12.50 -3.51
C MET A 108 -4.15 -13.67 -2.57
N TYR A 109 -5.06 -13.98 -1.65
CA TYR A 109 -4.92 -15.13 -0.75
C TYR A 109 -4.75 -16.44 -1.53
N ALA A 110 -5.62 -16.70 -2.52
CA ALA A 110 -5.60 -17.92 -3.30
C ALA A 110 -4.30 -18.08 -4.10
N ILE A 111 -3.89 -17.03 -4.83
CA ILE A 111 -2.66 -17.03 -5.63
C ILE A 111 -1.43 -17.15 -4.73
N ALA A 112 -1.33 -16.34 -3.68
CA ALA A 112 -0.19 -16.39 -2.77
C ALA A 112 -0.09 -17.75 -2.07
N THR A 113 -1.22 -18.38 -1.68
CA THR A 113 -1.23 -19.71 -1.07
C THR A 113 -0.78 -20.79 -2.06
N PHE A 114 -1.25 -20.73 -3.31
CA PHE A 114 -0.83 -21.67 -4.35
C PHE A 114 0.67 -21.55 -4.63
N PHE A 115 1.17 -20.34 -4.84
CA PHE A 115 2.59 -20.14 -5.16
C PHE A 115 3.49 -20.37 -3.96
N LEU A 116 3.24 -19.75 -2.81
CA LEU A 116 4.16 -19.82 -1.66
C LEU A 116 3.97 -21.09 -0.83
N GLY A 117 2.74 -21.58 -0.70
CA GLY A 117 2.41 -22.76 0.10
C GLY A 117 2.41 -24.09 -0.66
N THR A 118 2.45 -24.07 -2.00
CA THR A 118 2.46 -25.30 -2.82
C THR A 118 3.62 -25.32 -3.80
N LEU A 119 3.67 -24.39 -4.76
CA LEU A 119 4.64 -24.44 -5.87
C LEU A 119 6.08 -24.14 -5.42
N PHE A 120 6.23 -23.13 -4.56
CA PHE A 120 7.51 -22.66 -4.02
C PHE A 120 7.82 -23.20 -2.64
N TYR A 121 6.96 -24.04 -2.07
CA TYR A 121 7.13 -24.57 -0.71
C TYR A 121 8.49 -25.26 -0.51
N ASN A 122 8.85 -26.18 -1.42
CA ASN A 122 10.13 -26.88 -1.36
C ASN A 122 11.34 -25.97 -1.65
N PHE A 123 11.14 -24.90 -2.41
CA PHE A 123 12.19 -23.93 -2.72
C PHE A 123 12.44 -22.97 -1.54
N ILE A 124 11.39 -22.57 -0.83
CA ILE A 124 11.47 -21.72 0.37
C ILE A 124 12.08 -22.51 1.54
N GLY A 125 11.82 -23.82 1.60
CA GLY A 125 12.29 -24.70 2.67
C GLY A 125 11.12 -25.10 3.57
N PRO A 126 10.78 -26.40 3.64
CA PRO A 126 9.71 -26.90 4.51
C PRO A 126 9.93 -26.59 5.99
N ASP A 127 11.19 -26.63 6.41
CA ASP A 127 11.65 -26.38 7.79
C ASP A 127 12.09 -24.93 8.02
N ALA A 128 11.99 -24.08 7.00
CA ALA A 128 12.35 -22.67 7.14
C ALA A 128 11.31 -21.96 8.02
N VAL A 129 11.80 -21.30 9.07
CA VAL A 129 10.98 -20.58 10.04
C VAL A 129 11.29 -19.09 10.03
N ASP A 130 10.32 -18.31 10.47
CA ASP A 130 10.43 -16.88 10.73
C ASP A 130 10.07 -16.61 12.19
N LEU A 131 10.81 -15.69 12.81
CA LEU A 131 10.57 -15.26 14.17
C LEU A 131 9.74 -13.98 14.13
N VAL A 132 8.49 -14.07 14.59
CA VAL A 132 7.55 -12.95 14.60
C VAL A 132 7.19 -12.53 16.02
N LYS A 133 6.85 -11.26 16.18
CA LYS A 133 6.46 -10.71 17.48
C LYS A 133 5.21 -11.42 18.03
N MET A 134 5.15 -11.53 19.35
CA MET A 134 3.93 -11.99 20.03
C MET A 134 2.78 -10.99 19.79
N PRO A 135 1.55 -11.48 19.52
CA PRO A 135 0.37 -10.62 19.44
C PRO A 135 0.20 -9.76 20.70
N PHE A 136 -0.28 -8.53 20.51
CA PHE A 136 -0.52 -7.60 21.62
C PHE A 136 -1.46 -8.19 22.66
N GLY A 137 -1.09 -8.01 23.93
CA GLY A 137 -1.87 -8.48 25.08
C GLY A 137 -1.86 -9.99 25.29
N LEU A 138 -1.11 -10.75 24.50
CA LEU A 138 -1.01 -12.20 24.63
C LEU A 138 0.32 -12.58 25.30
N ASP A 139 0.24 -13.21 26.48
CA ASP A 139 1.39 -13.77 27.18
C ASP A 139 1.20 -15.27 27.39
N LEU A 140 1.66 -16.06 26.41
CA LEU A 140 1.60 -17.51 26.45
C LEU A 140 2.90 -18.10 27.02
N PRO A 141 2.85 -19.29 27.65
CA PRO A 141 4.06 -19.98 28.09
C PRO A 141 4.89 -20.44 26.89
N VAL A 142 6.21 -20.56 27.08
CA VAL A 142 7.12 -21.13 26.08
C VAL A 142 6.68 -22.55 25.74
N GLY A 143 6.64 -22.89 24.46
CA GLY A 143 6.13 -24.17 23.95
C GLY A 143 4.61 -24.18 23.67
N ALA A 144 3.86 -23.15 24.04
CA ALA A 144 2.46 -23.04 23.63
C ALA A 144 2.35 -22.79 22.12
N SER A 145 1.30 -23.32 21.50
CA SER A 145 0.98 -23.05 20.09
C SER A 145 -0.07 -21.95 19.97
N HIS A 146 0.10 -21.07 18.98
CA HIS A 146 -0.89 -20.06 18.62
C HIS A 146 -0.96 -19.92 17.09
N GLY A 147 -2.10 -20.30 16.50
CA GLY A 147 -2.22 -20.40 15.05
C GLY A 147 -1.28 -21.48 14.50
N ALA A 148 -0.43 -21.11 13.55
CA ALA A 148 0.61 -21.96 12.97
C ALA A 148 1.99 -21.79 13.63
N GLY A 149 2.09 -21.04 14.73
CA GLY A 149 3.36 -20.76 15.40
C GLY A 149 3.48 -21.36 16.79
N THR A 150 4.73 -21.53 17.22
CA THR A 150 5.09 -22.00 18.58
C THR A 150 5.83 -20.89 19.32
N VAL A 151 5.49 -20.68 20.60
CA VAL A 151 6.13 -19.66 21.43
C VAL A 151 7.53 -20.12 21.81
N VAL A 152 8.54 -19.34 21.41
CA VAL A 152 9.96 -19.57 21.69
C VAL A 152 10.56 -18.37 22.43
N LEU A 153 11.63 -18.60 23.18
CA LEU A 153 12.36 -17.54 23.87
C LEU A 153 13.63 -17.22 23.08
N VAL A 154 13.77 -15.99 22.62
CA VAL A 154 14.93 -15.50 21.85
C VAL A 154 15.46 -14.26 22.55
N ASP A 155 16.72 -14.31 23.01
CA ASP A 155 17.36 -13.24 23.76
C ASP A 155 16.55 -12.72 24.97
N GLY A 156 15.83 -13.63 25.64
CA GLY A 156 14.98 -13.31 26.80
C GLY A 156 13.61 -12.73 26.45
N ILE A 157 13.28 -12.58 25.17
CA ILE A 157 11.99 -12.07 24.69
C ILE A 157 11.18 -13.23 24.10
N LYS A 158 9.89 -13.32 24.45
CA LYS A 158 8.98 -14.31 23.87
C LYS A 158 8.62 -13.91 22.43
N MET A 159 8.82 -14.81 21.49
CA MET A 159 8.47 -14.66 20.06
C MET A 159 7.67 -15.86 19.58
N LEU A 160 7.00 -15.72 18.43
CA LEU A 160 6.36 -16.84 17.74
C LEU A 160 7.26 -17.30 16.60
N GLU A 161 7.61 -18.57 16.61
CA GLU A 161 8.24 -19.24 15.49
C GLU A 161 7.16 -19.74 14.54
N VAL A 162 7.10 -19.21 13.31
CA VAL A 162 6.11 -19.56 12.28
C VAL A 162 6.79 -20.04 11.01
N PRO A 163 6.17 -20.91 10.19
CA PRO A 163 6.72 -21.29 8.90
C PRO A 163 6.94 -20.06 8.00
N LEU A 164 8.13 -19.97 7.38
CA LEU A 164 8.57 -18.79 6.63
C LEU A 164 7.63 -18.42 5.48
N TRP A 165 7.16 -19.42 4.73
CA TRP A 165 6.20 -19.20 3.64
C TRP A 165 4.86 -18.61 4.11
N ARG A 166 4.43 -18.91 5.36
CA ARG A 166 3.23 -18.31 5.95
C ARG A 166 3.47 -16.85 6.31
N SER A 167 4.68 -16.51 6.75
CA SER A 167 5.06 -15.11 6.97
C SER A 167 5.01 -14.31 5.65
N TYR A 168 5.53 -14.87 4.55
CA TYR A 168 5.39 -14.25 3.23
C TYR A 168 3.94 -14.12 2.79
N LEU A 169 3.13 -15.16 2.99
CA LEU A 169 1.68 -15.13 2.72
C LEU A 169 0.98 -14.01 3.52
N ALA A 170 1.34 -13.81 4.79
CA ALA A 170 0.81 -12.75 5.63
C ALA A 170 1.02 -11.36 5.00
N GLY A 171 2.25 -11.10 4.54
CA GLY A 171 2.60 -9.83 3.88
C GLY A 171 1.85 -9.65 2.55
N CYS A 172 1.71 -10.70 1.75
CA CYS A 172 0.93 -10.66 0.52
C CYS A 172 -0.55 -10.36 0.78
N ILE A 173 -1.15 -10.96 1.82
CA ILE A 173 -2.55 -10.69 2.22
C ILE A 173 -2.70 -9.22 2.63
N LEU A 174 -1.86 -8.73 3.55
CA LEU A 174 -1.91 -7.34 4.01
C LEU A 174 -1.75 -6.36 2.85
N LEU A 175 -0.88 -6.68 1.90
CA LEU A 175 -0.72 -5.88 0.69
C LEU A 175 -1.97 -5.92 -0.21
N GLY A 176 -2.54 -7.10 -0.45
CA GLY A 176 -3.72 -7.26 -1.30
C GLY A 176 -4.99 -6.65 -0.74
N VAL A 177 -5.12 -6.56 0.59
CA VAL A 177 -6.25 -5.90 1.26
C VAL A 177 -6.12 -4.37 1.22
N ALA A 178 -4.92 -3.83 0.96
CA ALA A 178 -4.66 -2.39 1.04
C ALA A 178 -4.86 -1.69 -0.33
N PRO A 179 -5.96 -0.94 -0.57
CA PRO A 179 -6.17 -0.24 -1.84
C PRO A 179 -5.34 1.04 -1.91
N CYS A 180 -4.65 1.26 -3.04
CA CYS A 180 -3.79 2.43 -3.21
C CYS A 180 -4.58 3.76 -3.21
N THR A 181 -4.00 4.78 -2.58
CA THR A 181 -4.59 6.12 -2.41
C THR A 181 -3.76 7.22 -3.08
N ALA A 182 -2.43 7.12 -3.04
CA ALA A 182 -1.55 8.17 -3.55
C ALA A 182 -1.17 7.98 -5.01
N MET A 183 -0.52 6.85 -5.31
CA MET A 183 0.16 6.62 -6.58
C MET A 183 -0.82 6.45 -7.75
N VAL A 184 -2.07 6.08 -7.45
CA VAL A 184 -3.16 6.00 -8.42
C VAL A 184 -3.48 7.32 -9.11
N LEU A 185 -3.18 8.47 -8.48
CA LEU A 185 -3.31 9.77 -9.14
C LEU A 185 -2.30 9.93 -10.28
N VAL A 186 -1.06 9.46 -10.06
CA VAL A 186 -0.02 9.45 -11.10
C VAL A 186 -0.38 8.47 -12.21
N TRP A 187 -0.87 7.28 -11.85
CA TRP A 187 -1.33 6.28 -12.82
C TRP A 187 -2.53 6.74 -13.65
N GLY A 188 -3.51 7.35 -13.01
CA GLY A 188 -4.67 7.97 -13.68
C GLY A 188 -4.24 9.08 -14.62
N PHE A 189 -3.31 9.94 -14.18
CA PHE A 189 -2.75 11.00 -15.02
C PHE A 189 -2.02 10.45 -16.24
N LEU A 190 -1.07 9.52 -16.05
CA LEU A 190 -0.26 8.95 -17.13
C LEU A 190 -1.09 8.14 -18.13
N SER A 191 -2.17 7.51 -17.67
CA SER A 191 -3.12 6.81 -18.54
C SER A 191 -4.13 7.73 -19.21
N LYS A 192 -4.05 9.06 -19.04
CA LYS A 192 -5.04 10.04 -19.56
C LYS A 192 -6.47 9.77 -19.07
N GLY A 193 -6.60 9.34 -17.82
CA GLY A 193 -7.88 9.08 -17.16
C GLY A 193 -8.56 10.35 -16.63
N ASN A 194 -9.71 10.13 -15.98
CA ASN A 194 -10.51 11.12 -15.29
C ASN A 194 -9.94 11.40 -13.89
N ASP A 195 -9.25 12.53 -13.73
CA ASP A 195 -8.58 12.90 -12.48
C ASP A 195 -9.58 13.15 -11.34
N GLY A 196 -10.74 13.73 -11.66
CA GLY A 196 -11.81 13.98 -10.69
C GLY A 196 -12.39 12.67 -10.12
N LEU A 197 -12.67 11.70 -11.00
CA LEU A 197 -13.10 10.37 -10.59
C LEU A 197 -12.03 9.66 -9.75
N THR A 198 -10.76 9.78 -10.15
CA THR A 198 -9.63 9.18 -9.42
C THR A 198 -9.55 9.73 -7.99
N LEU A 199 -9.63 11.06 -7.84
CA LEU A 199 -9.60 11.71 -6.52
C LEU A 199 -10.77 11.29 -5.62
N VAL A 200 -11.96 11.16 -6.20
CA VAL A 200 -13.13 10.65 -5.48
C VAL A 200 -12.92 9.21 -5.01
N MET A 201 -12.47 8.34 -5.92
CA MET A 201 -12.23 6.93 -5.58
C MET A 201 -11.16 6.78 -4.50
N VAL A 202 -10.10 7.60 -4.54
CA VAL A 202 -9.08 7.67 -3.48
C VAL A 202 -9.71 7.97 -2.13
N ALA A 203 -10.61 8.95 -2.06
CA ALA A 203 -11.27 9.30 -0.82
C ALA A 203 -12.21 8.19 -0.32
N ILE A 204 -13.03 7.61 -1.19
CA ILE A 204 -13.94 6.52 -0.82
C ILE A 204 -13.16 5.27 -0.38
N ASN A 205 -12.10 4.91 -1.09
CA ASN A 205 -11.22 3.81 -0.69
C ASN A 205 -10.56 4.08 0.67
N SER A 206 -10.07 5.30 0.90
CA SER A 206 -9.46 5.67 2.18
C SER A 206 -10.45 5.54 3.35
N LEU A 207 -11.70 5.98 3.16
CA LEU A 207 -12.75 5.88 4.17
C LEU A 207 -13.18 4.44 4.41
N THR A 208 -13.38 3.66 3.35
CA THR A 208 -13.77 2.24 3.46
C THR A 208 -12.66 1.38 4.06
N MET A 209 -11.39 1.75 3.83
CA MET A 209 -10.22 1.09 4.40
C MET A 209 -10.17 1.16 5.92
N LEU A 210 -10.68 2.22 6.56
CA LEU A 210 -10.73 2.34 8.02
C LEU A 210 -11.46 1.17 8.70
N VAL A 211 -12.41 0.55 8.00
CA VAL A 211 -13.20 -0.58 8.51
C VAL A 211 -12.76 -1.88 7.84
N LEU A 212 -12.79 -1.92 6.51
CA LEU A 212 -12.64 -3.16 5.75
C LEU A 212 -11.21 -3.72 5.81
N TYR A 213 -10.19 -2.88 5.98
CA TYR A 213 -8.80 -3.37 6.05
C TYR A 213 -8.57 -4.26 7.28
N GLY A 214 -9.03 -3.81 8.45
CA GLY A 214 -8.92 -4.59 9.69
C GLY A 214 -9.74 -5.87 9.63
N VAL A 215 -10.99 -5.78 9.16
CA VAL A 215 -11.92 -6.93 9.06
C VAL A 215 -11.39 -7.98 8.09
N LEU A 216 -11.11 -7.61 6.84
CA LEU A 216 -10.68 -8.55 5.81
C LEU A 216 -9.25 -9.05 6.08
N GLY A 217 -8.35 -8.17 6.52
CA GLY A 217 -7.00 -8.56 6.93
C GLY A 217 -7.03 -9.59 8.05
N GLY A 218 -7.81 -9.34 9.11
CA GLY A 218 -7.94 -10.27 10.22
C GLY A 218 -8.57 -11.61 9.83
N VAL A 219 -9.65 -11.59 9.03
CA VAL A 219 -10.30 -12.82 8.54
C VAL A 219 -9.34 -13.63 7.67
N LEU A 220 -8.69 -13.02 6.67
CA LEU A 220 -7.82 -13.73 5.73
C LEU A 220 -6.54 -14.25 6.40
N LEU A 221 -5.96 -13.50 7.35
CA LEU A 221 -4.84 -13.97 8.16
C LEU A 221 -5.27 -15.17 9.02
N GLY A 222 -6.46 -15.13 9.61
CA GLY A 222 -7.03 -16.24 10.38
C GLY A 222 -7.24 -17.50 9.54
N VAL A 223 -7.77 -17.37 8.33
CA VAL A 223 -7.89 -18.47 7.35
C VAL A 223 -6.50 -19.01 6.97
N GLY A 224 -5.50 -18.13 6.88
CA GLY A 224 -4.08 -18.48 6.74
C GLY A 224 -3.44 -19.13 7.98
N ARG A 225 -4.21 -19.40 9.04
CA ARG A 225 -3.74 -19.91 10.35
C ARG A 225 -2.64 -19.06 10.97
N LEU A 226 -2.59 -17.77 10.68
CA LEU A 226 -1.65 -16.85 11.30
C LEU A 226 -2.27 -16.25 12.56
N PRO A 227 -1.44 -15.87 13.55
CA PRO A 227 -1.89 -15.06 14.68
C PRO A 227 -2.61 -13.81 14.17
N VAL A 228 -3.83 -13.54 14.67
CA VAL A 228 -4.58 -12.33 14.28
C VAL A 228 -4.58 -11.31 15.42
N PRO A 229 -3.67 -10.33 15.40
CA PRO A 229 -3.59 -9.30 16.44
C PRO A 229 -4.57 -8.15 16.17
N TRP A 230 -5.86 -8.37 16.43
CA TRP A 230 -6.93 -7.40 16.17
C TRP A 230 -6.68 -6.02 16.80
N GLN A 231 -6.18 -5.99 18.04
CA GLN A 231 -5.85 -4.75 18.75
C GLN A 231 -4.78 -3.95 18.02
N ALA A 232 -3.77 -4.65 17.50
CA ALA A 232 -2.69 -4.06 16.74
C ALA A 232 -3.20 -3.56 15.39
N LEU A 233 -3.95 -4.39 14.65
CA LEU A 233 -4.57 -3.96 13.39
C LEU A 233 -5.36 -2.66 13.57
N LEU A 234 -6.18 -2.56 14.62
CA LEU A 234 -6.92 -1.34 14.95
C LEU A 234 -5.99 -0.17 15.31
N LEU A 235 -4.94 -0.41 16.11
CA LEU A 235 -3.95 0.61 16.45
C LEU A 235 -3.22 1.12 15.21
N SER A 236 -2.84 0.23 14.28
CA SER A 236 -2.20 0.54 13.01
C SER A 236 -3.07 1.45 12.17
N ILE A 237 -4.33 1.04 11.96
CA ILE A 237 -5.29 1.84 11.18
C ILE A 237 -5.53 3.18 11.88
N GLY A 238 -5.63 3.19 13.20
CA GLY A 238 -5.77 4.40 14.00
C GLY A 238 -4.63 5.39 13.79
N ILE A 239 -3.39 4.94 13.93
CA ILE A 239 -2.19 5.79 13.85
C ILE A 239 -1.87 6.17 12.40
N TYR A 240 -1.91 5.21 11.48
CA TYR A 240 -1.42 5.42 10.11
C TYR A 240 -2.49 5.92 9.16
N VAL A 241 -3.78 5.66 9.41
CA VAL A 241 -4.86 6.06 8.50
C VAL A 241 -5.79 7.09 9.14
N ALA A 242 -6.37 6.76 10.30
CA ALA A 242 -7.38 7.61 10.94
C ALA A 242 -6.80 8.94 11.42
N LEU A 243 -5.62 8.93 12.07
CA LEU A 243 -4.97 10.13 12.58
C LEU A 243 -4.62 11.13 11.46
N PRO A 244 -3.93 10.76 10.36
CA PRO A 244 -3.72 11.67 9.23
C PRO A 244 -5.02 12.17 8.60
N LEU A 245 -6.06 11.32 8.54
CA LEU A 245 -7.36 11.70 7.98
C LEU A 245 -8.06 12.75 8.83
N VAL A 246 -8.12 12.54 10.15
CA VAL A 246 -8.70 13.48 11.11
C VAL A 246 -7.91 14.78 11.10
N ALA A 247 -6.57 14.70 11.16
CA ALA A 247 -5.71 15.87 11.09
C ALA A 247 -5.92 16.66 9.78
N GLY A 248 -6.00 15.96 8.64
CA GLY A 248 -6.22 16.57 7.33
C GLY A 248 -7.59 17.23 7.19
N TYR A 249 -8.64 16.61 7.73
CA TYR A 249 -9.99 17.19 7.76
C TYR A 249 -10.03 18.50 8.55
N PHE A 250 -9.52 18.47 9.78
CA PHE A 250 -9.53 19.65 10.65
C PHE A 250 -8.62 20.75 10.13
N SER A 251 -7.42 20.42 9.64
CA SER A 251 -6.51 21.42 9.09
C SER A 251 -7.06 22.07 7.82
N ARG A 252 -7.70 21.31 6.92
CA ARG A 252 -8.39 21.87 5.74
C ARG A 252 -9.46 22.87 6.16
N LYS A 253 -10.34 22.46 7.09
CA LYS A 253 -11.45 23.30 7.57
C LYS A 253 -10.94 24.58 8.24
N TRP A 254 -9.92 24.45 9.08
CA TRP A 254 -9.31 25.58 9.78
C TRP A 254 -8.62 26.56 8.83
N ILE A 255 -7.79 26.06 7.92
CA ILE A 255 -7.02 26.91 6.98
C ILE A 255 -7.94 27.64 6.00
N ILE A 256 -8.99 26.98 5.49
CA ILE A 256 -9.97 27.64 4.61
C ILE A 256 -10.73 28.72 5.39
N ALA A 257 -11.08 28.47 6.66
CA ALA A 257 -11.76 29.45 7.49
C ALA A 257 -10.90 30.68 7.81
N THR A 258 -9.57 30.52 7.97
CA THR A 258 -8.66 31.64 8.29
C THR A 258 -8.13 32.38 7.08
N ASN A 259 -7.76 31.66 6.00
CA ASN A 259 -6.99 32.22 4.88
C ASN A 259 -7.80 32.26 3.57
N GLY A 260 -8.99 31.67 3.54
CA GLY A 260 -9.83 31.58 2.34
C GLY A 260 -9.44 30.45 1.37
N GLU A 261 -10.39 30.09 0.50
CA GLU A 261 -10.26 28.96 -0.42
C GLU A 261 -9.22 29.17 -1.52
N ALA A 262 -9.07 30.42 -2.00
CA ALA A 262 -8.09 30.76 -3.03
C ALA A 262 -6.65 30.55 -2.52
N TRP A 263 -6.34 31.03 -1.32
CA TRP A 263 -5.02 30.85 -0.70
C TRP A 263 -4.73 29.37 -0.43
N PHE A 264 -5.73 28.61 0.03
CA PHE A 264 -5.63 27.17 0.22
C PHE A 264 -5.21 26.47 -1.08
N LYS A 265 -5.91 26.72 -2.19
CA LYS A 265 -5.65 26.08 -3.48
C LYS A 265 -4.34 26.53 -4.12
N GLU A 266 -4.04 27.82 -4.11
CA GLU A 266 -2.92 28.39 -4.89
C GLU A 266 -1.59 28.45 -4.14
N LYS A 267 -1.58 28.42 -2.80
CA LYS A 267 -0.36 28.48 -2.00
C LYS A 267 -0.15 27.21 -1.18
N PHE A 268 -1.13 26.84 -0.36
CA PHE A 268 -0.94 25.75 0.59
C PHE A 268 -0.81 24.38 -0.08
N LEU A 269 -1.66 24.06 -1.06
CA LEU A 269 -1.59 22.78 -1.77
C LEU A 269 -0.27 22.60 -2.56
N HIS A 270 0.32 23.69 -3.05
CA HIS A 270 1.61 23.65 -3.74
C HIS A 270 2.77 23.30 -2.79
N VAL A 271 2.73 23.74 -1.54
CA VAL A 271 3.74 23.41 -0.51
C VAL A 271 3.59 21.98 -0.01
N LEU A 272 2.36 21.45 0.05
CA LEU A 272 2.09 20.10 0.54
C LEU A 272 2.59 18.98 -0.40
N THR A 273 2.66 19.26 -1.70
CA THR A 273 3.09 18.27 -2.70
C THR A 273 4.54 17.82 -2.50
N PRO A 274 5.57 18.70 -2.41
CA PRO A 274 6.95 18.28 -2.14
C PRO A 274 7.13 17.62 -0.77
N VAL A 275 6.34 18.00 0.25
CA VAL A 275 6.39 17.34 1.58
C VAL A 275 6.02 15.87 1.48
N THR A 276 4.93 15.56 0.78
CA THR A 276 4.46 14.18 0.55
C THR A 276 5.55 13.34 -0.11
N ILE A 277 6.17 13.92 -1.12
CA ILE A 277 7.20 13.30 -1.94
C ILE A 277 8.45 13.00 -1.11
N ILE A 278 8.95 13.99 -0.37
CA ILE A 278 10.14 13.81 0.47
C ILE A 278 9.87 12.75 1.54
N ALA A 279 8.69 12.79 2.17
CA ALA A 279 8.30 11.78 3.17
C ALA A 279 8.23 10.36 2.57
N LEU A 280 7.68 10.21 1.36
CA LEU A 280 7.67 8.94 0.62
C LEU A 280 9.10 8.45 0.35
N LEU A 281 9.96 9.30 -0.24
CA LEU A 281 11.33 8.91 -0.58
C LEU A 281 12.16 8.53 0.66
N ILE A 282 12.04 9.29 1.75
CA ILE A 282 12.69 8.96 3.02
C ILE A 282 12.18 7.62 3.53
N THR A 283 10.87 7.38 3.50
CA THR A 283 10.28 6.09 3.90
C THR A 283 10.86 4.95 3.07
N LEU A 284 10.99 5.11 1.75
CA LEU A 284 11.59 4.10 0.88
C LEU A 284 13.05 3.82 1.26
N VAL A 285 13.87 4.87 1.43
CA VAL A 285 15.28 4.71 1.84
C VAL A 285 15.37 3.95 3.16
N LEU A 286 14.58 4.34 4.17
CA LEU A 286 14.54 3.68 5.48
C LEU A 286 14.17 2.20 5.34
N LEU A 287 13.07 1.89 4.66
CA LEU A 287 12.60 0.51 4.51
C LEU A 287 13.61 -0.38 3.77
N PHE A 288 14.17 0.10 2.66
CA PHE A 288 15.16 -0.66 1.91
C PHE A 288 16.50 -0.76 2.65
N SER A 289 16.83 0.19 3.53
CA SER A 289 18.00 0.06 4.41
C SER A 289 17.85 -1.03 5.47
N PHE A 290 16.65 -1.20 6.04
CA PHE A 290 16.39 -2.26 7.01
C PHE A 290 16.37 -3.65 6.37
N LYS A 291 16.05 -3.73 5.07
CA LYS A 291 15.96 -4.98 4.32
C LYS A 291 17.11 -5.23 3.34
N GLY A 292 18.08 -4.31 3.25
CA GLY A 292 19.12 -4.33 2.23
C GLY A 292 19.95 -5.62 2.24
N GLU A 293 20.34 -6.09 3.42
CA GLU A 293 21.10 -7.33 3.58
C GLU A 293 20.30 -8.55 3.10
N VAL A 294 19.03 -8.67 3.50
CA VAL A 294 18.15 -9.79 3.12
C VAL A 294 17.90 -9.80 1.60
N ILE A 295 17.67 -8.62 1.01
CA ILE A 295 17.44 -8.48 -0.44
C ILE A 295 18.67 -8.92 -1.25
N VAL A 296 19.88 -8.57 -0.80
CA VAL A 296 21.13 -8.90 -1.50
C VAL A 296 21.53 -10.36 -1.29
N SER A 297 21.33 -10.90 -0.09
CA SER A 297 21.72 -12.28 0.26
C SER A 297 20.75 -13.33 -0.30
N ASN A 298 19.46 -13.00 -0.43
CA ASN A 298 18.42 -13.96 -0.82
C ASN A 298 17.62 -13.49 -2.06
N PRO A 299 18.25 -13.30 -3.22
CA PRO A 299 17.56 -12.77 -4.42
C PRO A 299 16.45 -13.71 -4.94
N LEU A 300 16.59 -15.02 -4.75
CA LEU A 300 15.56 -16.00 -5.16
C LEU A 300 14.27 -15.86 -4.35
N THR A 301 14.39 -15.52 -3.06
CA THR A 301 13.22 -15.24 -2.21
C THR A 301 12.42 -14.04 -2.72
N ILE A 302 13.11 -12.99 -3.16
CA ILE A 302 12.48 -11.82 -3.78
C ILE A 302 11.69 -12.24 -5.02
N LEU A 303 12.28 -13.11 -5.86
CA LEU A 303 11.61 -13.62 -7.05
C LEU A 303 10.36 -14.47 -6.72
N TRP A 304 10.44 -15.37 -5.75
CA TRP A 304 9.31 -16.22 -5.35
C TRP A 304 8.13 -15.42 -4.80
N ILE A 305 8.39 -14.30 -4.13
CA ILE A 305 7.34 -13.37 -3.68
C ILE A 305 6.83 -12.49 -4.84
N ALA A 306 7.74 -12.04 -5.71
CA ALA A 306 7.40 -11.18 -6.85
C ALA A 306 6.42 -11.84 -7.83
N ILE A 307 6.58 -13.13 -8.10
CA ILE A 307 5.75 -13.88 -9.07
C ILE A 307 4.25 -13.84 -8.72
N PRO A 308 3.79 -14.28 -7.53
CA PRO A 308 2.37 -14.25 -7.21
C PRO A 308 1.82 -12.81 -7.16
N LEU A 309 2.59 -11.85 -6.67
CA LEU A 309 2.17 -10.45 -6.64
C LEU A 309 2.00 -9.88 -8.06
N PHE A 310 2.92 -10.18 -8.98
CA PHE A 310 2.84 -9.79 -10.39
C PHE A 310 1.59 -10.37 -11.06
N ILE A 311 1.36 -11.68 -10.91
CA ILE A 311 0.19 -12.37 -11.47
C ILE A 311 -1.10 -11.77 -10.92
N GLN A 312 -1.16 -11.54 -9.61
CA GLN A 312 -2.32 -10.95 -8.97
C GLN A 312 -2.62 -9.55 -9.51
N THR A 313 -1.61 -8.68 -9.64
CA THR A 313 -1.80 -7.32 -10.16
C THR A 313 -2.31 -7.34 -11.60
N ILE A 314 -1.76 -8.21 -12.46
CA ILE A 314 -2.27 -8.39 -13.83
C ILE A 314 -3.71 -8.89 -13.82
N LEU A 315 -4.02 -9.91 -13.01
CA LEU A 315 -5.37 -10.47 -12.93
C LEU A 315 -6.39 -9.39 -12.55
N ILE A 316 -6.09 -8.61 -11.51
CA ILE A 316 -6.99 -7.57 -11.03
C ILE A 316 -7.16 -6.44 -12.03
N PHE A 317 -6.07 -6.03 -12.69
CA PHE A 317 -6.16 -5.08 -13.79
C PHE A 317 -7.03 -5.62 -14.92
N SER A 318 -6.78 -6.83 -15.41
CA SER A 318 -7.53 -7.44 -16.51
C SER A 318 -9.02 -7.61 -16.19
N LEU A 319 -9.34 -8.03 -14.96
CA LEU A 319 -10.72 -8.14 -14.49
C LEU A 319 -11.38 -6.77 -14.40
N GLY A 320 -10.75 -5.79 -13.75
CA GLY A 320 -11.27 -4.44 -13.61
C GLY A 320 -11.49 -3.77 -14.97
N TYR A 321 -10.50 -3.84 -15.86
CA TYR A 321 -10.56 -3.23 -17.19
C TYR A 321 -11.56 -3.94 -18.12
N GLY A 322 -11.61 -5.28 -18.07
CA GLY A 322 -12.58 -6.08 -18.82
C GLY A 322 -14.02 -5.86 -18.36
N LEU A 323 -14.26 -5.81 -17.04
CA LEU A 323 -15.58 -5.50 -16.49
C LEU A 323 -15.99 -4.05 -16.77
N ALA A 324 -15.05 -3.10 -16.75
CA ALA A 324 -15.33 -1.72 -17.15
C ALA A 324 -15.83 -1.65 -18.60
N ARG A 325 -15.22 -2.45 -19.50
CA ARG A 325 -15.67 -2.59 -20.89
C ARG A 325 -17.06 -3.22 -20.98
N LEU A 326 -17.33 -4.28 -20.21
CA LEU A 326 -18.64 -4.93 -20.16
C LEU A 326 -19.74 -3.97 -19.66
N LEU A 327 -19.41 -3.13 -18.67
CA LEU A 327 -20.28 -2.10 -18.11
C LEU A 327 -20.44 -0.87 -19.02
N LYS A 328 -19.77 -0.87 -20.19
CA LYS A 328 -19.77 0.22 -21.18
C LYS A 328 -19.33 1.55 -20.57
N LEU A 329 -18.33 1.52 -19.70
CA LEU A 329 -17.71 2.75 -19.19
C LEU A 329 -16.91 3.42 -20.31
N ARG A 330 -16.74 4.75 -20.23
CA ARG A 330 -15.82 5.46 -21.12
C ARG A 330 -14.38 5.14 -20.71
N TYR A 331 -13.43 5.25 -21.64
CA TYR A 331 -12.02 4.99 -21.37
C TYR A 331 -11.50 5.77 -20.17
N GLU A 332 -11.86 7.06 -20.11
CA GLU A 332 -11.39 7.99 -19.08
C GLU A 332 -11.84 7.57 -17.68
N ASP A 333 -12.94 6.83 -17.57
CA ASP A 333 -13.45 6.31 -16.31
C ASP A 333 -12.99 4.85 -16.05
N ALA A 334 -12.84 4.06 -17.12
CA ALA A 334 -12.41 2.66 -17.07
C ALA A 334 -10.94 2.49 -16.67
N ALA A 335 -10.04 3.31 -17.24
CA ALA A 335 -8.61 3.23 -16.95
C ALA A 335 -8.31 3.51 -15.46
N PRO A 336 -8.79 4.62 -14.85
CA PRO A 336 -8.64 4.82 -13.40
C PRO A 336 -9.23 3.70 -12.56
N ALA A 337 -10.44 3.22 -12.88
CA ALA A 337 -11.08 2.15 -12.11
C ALA A 337 -10.23 0.87 -12.07
N ALA A 338 -9.67 0.47 -13.21
CA ALA A 338 -8.79 -0.70 -13.30
C ALA A 338 -7.44 -0.48 -12.58
N MET A 339 -6.83 0.71 -12.75
CA MET A 339 -5.53 1.04 -12.14
C MET A 339 -5.63 1.13 -10.61
N ILE A 340 -6.72 1.69 -10.09
CA ILE A 340 -7.00 1.73 -8.65
C ILE A 340 -7.22 0.33 -8.09
N GLY A 341 -7.91 -0.54 -8.85
CA GLY A 341 -8.04 -1.95 -8.52
C GLY A 341 -6.68 -2.64 -8.36
N ALA A 342 -5.83 -2.48 -9.37
CA ALA A 342 -4.56 -3.21 -9.48
C ALA A 342 -3.50 -2.75 -8.47
N SER A 343 -3.43 -1.44 -8.17
CA SER A 343 -2.39 -0.87 -7.31
C SER A 343 -2.66 -1.09 -5.82
N ASN A 344 -1.60 -1.15 -5.01
CA ASN A 344 -1.63 -1.44 -3.60
C ASN A 344 -1.14 -0.26 -2.75
N HIS A 345 -1.61 -0.19 -1.51
CA HIS A 345 -1.17 0.80 -0.54
C HIS A 345 -0.04 0.22 0.32
N PHE A 346 1.18 0.37 -0.16
CA PHE A 346 2.36 -0.21 0.50
C PHE A 346 2.60 0.34 1.88
N GLU A 347 2.36 1.63 2.08
CA GLU A 347 2.62 2.33 3.32
C GLU A 347 1.92 1.66 4.49
N VAL A 348 0.59 1.52 4.39
CA VAL A 348 -0.22 0.89 5.43
C VAL A 348 0.11 -0.60 5.55
N ALA A 349 0.35 -1.30 4.44
CA ALA A 349 0.71 -2.72 4.46
C ALA A 349 2.04 -2.96 5.18
N ILE A 350 3.07 -2.17 4.89
CA ILE A 350 4.39 -2.23 5.51
C ILE A 350 4.28 -1.84 6.98
N ALA A 351 3.60 -0.75 7.29
CA ALA A 351 3.38 -0.31 8.67
C ALA A 351 2.68 -1.37 9.51
N THR A 352 1.63 -1.99 8.95
CA THR A 352 0.93 -3.10 9.58
C THR A 352 1.85 -4.29 9.75
N SER A 353 2.51 -4.78 8.69
CA SER A 353 3.39 -5.95 8.74
C SER A 353 4.53 -5.79 9.75
N THR A 354 5.20 -4.64 9.76
CA THR A 354 6.31 -4.34 10.67
C THR A 354 5.88 -4.25 12.13
N MET A 355 4.69 -3.73 12.37
CA MET A 355 4.11 -3.60 13.71
C MET A 355 3.53 -4.93 14.21
N LEU A 356 2.94 -5.75 13.33
CA LEU A 356 2.38 -7.07 13.66
C LEU A 356 3.44 -8.15 13.82
N PHE A 357 4.29 -8.30 12.81
CA PHE A 357 5.21 -9.42 12.68
C PHE A 357 6.65 -9.03 12.98
N GLY A 358 6.96 -7.73 12.99
CA GLY A 358 8.30 -7.21 13.22
C GLY A 358 8.97 -6.75 11.94
N LEU A 359 9.92 -5.82 12.08
CA LEU A 359 10.65 -5.25 10.96
C LEU A 359 11.46 -6.31 10.20
N SER A 360 12.06 -7.27 10.91
CA SER A 360 12.87 -8.34 10.32
C SER A 360 12.06 -9.48 9.70
N SER A 361 10.75 -9.55 9.93
CA SER A 361 9.89 -10.64 9.45
C SER A 361 9.83 -10.79 7.93
N GLY A 362 9.47 -11.99 7.49
CA GLY A 362 9.11 -12.31 6.11
C GLY A 362 7.88 -11.54 5.62
N ALA A 363 6.89 -11.29 6.48
CA ALA A 363 5.72 -10.48 6.15
C ALA A 363 6.11 -9.05 5.75
N ALA A 364 7.00 -8.41 6.51
CA ALA A 364 7.53 -7.09 6.18
C ALA A 364 8.33 -7.14 4.86
N LEU A 365 9.15 -8.18 4.66
CA LEU A 365 9.88 -8.37 3.40
C LEU A 365 8.92 -8.43 2.20
N ALA A 366 7.86 -9.23 2.29
CA ALA A 366 6.91 -9.40 1.18
C ALA A 366 6.23 -8.08 0.79
N THR A 367 5.90 -7.23 1.76
CA THR A 367 5.35 -5.89 1.47
C THR A 367 6.36 -4.96 0.78
N VAL A 368 7.65 -5.05 1.12
CA VAL A 368 8.73 -4.29 0.44
C VAL A 368 8.97 -4.81 -0.99
N VAL A 369 8.90 -6.14 -1.20
CA VAL A 369 8.96 -6.73 -2.56
C VAL A 369 7.82 -6.21 -3.42
N GLY A 370 6.61 -6.05 -2.85
CA GLY A 370 5.49 -5.42 -3.54
C GLY A 370 5.82 -4.05 -4.14
N VAL A 371 6.48 -3.19 -3.36
CA VAL A 371 6.92 -1.86 -3.81
C VAL A 371 7.88 -1.97 -5.00
N LEU A 372 8.85 -2.89 -4.89
CA LEU A 372 9.89 -3.10 -5.91
C LEU A 372 9.28 -3.47 -7.27
N ILE A 373 8.25 -4.31 -7.27
CA ILE A 373 7.64 -4.80 -8.50
C ILE A 373 6.54 -3.88 -9.05
N GLU A 374 5.85 -3.11 -8.20
CA GLU A 374 4.63 -2.43 -8.63
C GLU A 374 4.93 -1.27 -9.57
N VAL A 375 5.97 -0.48 -9.31
CA VAL A 375 6.30 0.67 -10.18
C VAL A 375 6.49 0.27 -11.65
N PRO A 376 7.39 -0.68 -12.00
CA PRO A 376 7.54 -1.10 -13.40
C PRO A 376 6.27 -1.76 -13.96
N LEU A 377 5.56 -2.53 -13.13
CA LEU A 377 4.33 -3.20 -13.54
C LEU A 377 3.21 -2.21 -13.87
N MET A 378 2.99 -1.20 -13.02
CA MET A 378 1.98 -0.17 -13.24
C MET A 378 2.31 0.68 -14.47
N LEU A 379 3.59 0.99 -14.72
CA LEU A 379 4.00 1.66 -15.97
C LEU A 379 3.70 0.81 -17.21
N MET A 380 3.90 -0.51 -17.12
CA MET A 380 3.49 -1.43 -18.19
C MET A 380 1.96 -1.40 -18.39
N LEU A 381 1.18 -1.41 -17.31
CA LEU A 381 -0.29 -1.34 -17.39
C LEU A 381 -0.79 0.02 -17.92
N VAL A 382 -0.13 1.13 -17.58
CA VAL A 382 -0.39 2.45 -18.18
C VAL A 382 -0.25 2.37 -19.70
N LYS A 383 0.84 1.76 -20.18
CA LYS A 383 1.08 1.61 -21.62
C LYS A 383 -0.04 0.79 -22.28
N ILE A 384 -0.47 -0.30 -21.65
CA ILE A 384 -1.59 -1.11 -22.13
C ILE A 384 -2.87 -0.26 -22.22
N CYS A 385 -3.20 0.54 -21.21
CA CYS A 385 -4.35 1.45 -21.27
C CYS A 385 -4.26 2.40 -22.46
N LEU A 386 -3.10 3.05 -22.66
CA LEU A 386 -2.89 4.00 -23.76
C LEU A 386 -3.04 3.32 -25.13
N ASP A 387 -2.51 2.12 -25.30
CA ASP A 387 -2.57 1.36 -26.56
C ASP A 387 -3.98 0.82 -26.84
N THR A 388 -4.83 0.68 -25.81
CA THR A 388 -6.18 0.07 -25.90
C THR A 388 -7.34 1.07 -25.76
N GLN A 389 -7.08 2.37 -25.87
CA GLN A 389 -8.11 3.43 -25.87
C GLN A 389 -9.26 3.14 -26.84
N GLY A 390 -8.94 2.63 -28.03
CA GLY A 390 -9.92 2.29 -29.06
C GLY A 390 -10.94 1.22 -28.65
N TRP A 391 -10.68 0.41 -27.63
CA TRP A 391 -11.60 -0.63 -27.16
C TRP A 391 -12.89 -0.09 -26.53
N PHE A 392 -12.88 1.19 -26.13
CA PHE A 392 -13.97 1.88 -25.45
C PHE A 392 -14.71 2.87 -26.37
N SER A 393 -14.37 2.91 -27.67
CA SER A 393 -14.99 3.78 -28.68
C SER A 393 -16.50 3.59 -28.88
N ASN A 394 -17.05 2.44 -28.46
CA ASN A 394 -18.47 2.12 -28.53
C ASN A 394 -19.26 2.47 -27.24
N ALA A 395 -18.62 3.06 -26.23
CA ALA A 395 -19.30 3.53 -25.02
C ALA A 395 -19.95 4.90 -25.32
N ARG A 396 -21.29 4.94 -25.34
CA ARG A 396 -22.08 6.18 -25.48
C ARG A 396 -22.31 6.83 -24.13
#